data_AF-A0A091P4U2-F1
#
_entry.id   AF-A0A091P4U2-F1
#
_cell.length_a   1.000
_cell.length_b   1.000
_cell.length_c   1.000
_cell.angle_alpha   90.00
_cell.angle_beta   90.00
_cell.angle_gamma   90.00
#
_symmetry.space_group_name_H-M   'P 1'
#
loop_
_entity.id
_entity.type
_entity.pdbx_description
1 polymer ?
#
loop_
_entity_poly.entity_id
_entity_poly.type
_entity_poly.pdbx_seq_one_letter_code
_entity_poly.pdbx_strand_id
1 'polypeptide(L)'
;LSCKHKFSKGMSLRIEWKKIQSQGVSFVYYNSEFTGDLRGRAEMLNTGIRIRNVTRKDSGTYRCEISAKSEEGQRLGEATITLTV
;
A
#
# COMPACT_ATOMS: atom_id res chain seq x y z
N LEU A 1 7.75 -4.09 1.34
CA LEU A 1 7.40 -2.77 1.92
C LEU A 1 6.35 -2.98 3.00
N SER A 2 6.62 -2.53 4.22
CA SER A 2 5.77 -2.82 5.38
C SER A 2 4.95 -1.60 5.78
N CYS A 3 3.63 -1.75 5.88
CA CYS A 3 2.74 -0.71 6.39
C CYS A 3 2.22 -1.14 7.77
N LYS A 4 2.92 -0.73 8.84
CA LYS A 4 2.60 -1.20 10.19
C LYS A 4 1.46 -0.37 10.78
N HIS A 5 0.31 -0.99 11.01
CA HIS A 5 -0.77 -0.39 11.78
C HIS A 5 -1.49 -1.46 12.60
N LYS A 6 -1.93 -1.10 13.81
CA LYS A 6 -2.63 -2.01 14.73
C LYS A 6 -4.12 -1.96 14.44
N PHE A 7 -4.72 -3.09 14.07
CA PHE A 7 -6.17 -3.20 13.88
C PHE A 7 -6.75 -4.26 14.81
N SER A 8 -7.95 -4.00 15.30
CA SER A 8 -8.70 -4.95 16.14
C SER A 8 -9.49 -5.93 15.27
N LYS A 9 -9.76 -7.11 15.84
CA LYS A 9 -10.62 -8.13 15.22
C LYS A 9 -12.03 -7.55 15.01
N GLY A 10 -12.64 -7.77 13.85
CA GLY A 10 -13.98 -7.25 13.50
C GLY A 10 -14.00 -5.97 12.66
N MET A 11 -12.83 -5.40 12.32
CA MET A 11 -12.75 -4.23 11.43
C MET A 11 -12.71 -4.64 9.95
N SER A 12 -13.47 -3.94 9.11
CA SER A 12 -13.33 -4.03 7.65
C SER A 12 -12.22 -3.10 7.18
N LEU A 13 -11.16 -3.65 6.60
CA LEU A 13 -9.99 -2.89 6.14
C LEU A 13 -10.05 -2.61 4.64
N ARG A 14 -9.87 -1.34 4.26
CA ARG A 14 -9.53 -0.92 2.89
C ARG A 14 -8.08 -0.47 2.90
N ILE A 15 -7.26 -1.07 2.05
CA ILE A 15 -5.83 -0.76 1.91
C ILE A 15 -5.61 -0.21 0.51
N GLU A 16 -4.89 0.90 0.42
CA GLU A 16 -4.42 1.49 -0.83
C GLU A 16 -2.92 1.68 -0.78
N TRP A 17 -2.26 1.42 -1.90
CA TRP A 17 -0.84 1.72 -2.09
C TRP A 17 -0.67 2.62 -3.30
N LYS A 18 0.20 3.61 -3.15
CA LYS A 18 0.52 4.62 -4.16
C LYS A 18 2.04 4.78 -4.25
N LYS A 19 2.56 5.04 -5.43
CA LYS A 19 3.93 5.51 -5.63
C LYS A 19 3.88 7.03 -5.85
N ILE A 20 4.64 7.76 -5.05
CA ILE A 20 4.76 9.21 -5.15
C ILE A 20 5.62 9.54 -6.37
N GLN A 21 5.14 10.47 -7.17
CA GLN A 21 5.78 10.99 -8.38
C GLN A 21 5.93 12.50 -8.26
N SER A 22 6.75 13.11 -9.11
CA SER A 22 6.96 14.56 -9.14
C SER A 22 5.67 15.35 -9.41
N GLN A 23 4.73 14.77 -10.16
CA GLN A 23 3.46 15.40 -10.55
C GLN A 23 2.22 14.78 -9.87
N GLY A 24 2.40 14.03 -8.77
CA GLY A 24 1.29 13.43 -8.03
C GLY A 24 1.57 12.01 -7.56
N VAL A 25 0.64 11.10 -7.83
CA VAL A 25 0.73 9.70 -7.40
C VAL A 25 0.28 8.75 -8.52
N SER A 26 0.89 7.57 -8.57
CA SER A 26 0.36 6.43 -9.32
C SER A 26 -0.15 5.37 -8.36
N PHE A 27 -1.29 4.76 -8.68
CA PHE A 27 -1.81 3.64 -7.90
C PHE A 27 -0.94 2.40 -8.12
N VAL A 28 -0.62 1.75 -7.01
CA VAL A 28 0.09 0.47 -6.94
C VAL A 28 -0.89 -0.63 -6.56
N TYR A 29 -1.73 -0.38 -5.56
CA TYR A 29 -2.81 -1.27 -5.14
C TYR A 29 -4.06 -0.44 -4.85
N TYR A 30 -5.15 -0.71 -5.57
CA TYR A 30 -6.41 0.01 -5.46
C TYR A 30 -7.57 -0.92 -5.76
N ASN A 31 -8.70 -0.73 -5.09
CA ASN A 31 -9.89 -1.58 -5.23
C ASN A 31 -9.58 -3.09 -5.17
N SER A 32 -8.71 -3.46 -4.23
CA SER A 32 -8.26 -4.84 -4.01
C SER A 32 -7.45 -5.47 -5.15
N GLU A 33 -6.89 -4.66 -6.06
CA GLU A 33 -6.08 -5.14 -7.18
C GLU A 33 -4.76 -4.38 -7.31
N PHE A 34 -3.71 -5.08 -7.75
CA PHE A 34 -2.45 -4.46 -8.16
C PHE A 34 -2.56 -3.86 -9.56
N THR A 35 -2.03 -2.65 -9.73
CA THR A 35 -2.12 -1.88 -10.97
C THR A 35 -0.74 -1.49 -11.49
N GLY A 36 -0.69 -0.96 -12.72
CA GLY A 36 0.54 -0.41 -13.30
C GLY A 36 1.64 -1.45 -13.51
N ASP A 37 2.89 -1.01 -13.30
CA ASP A 37 4.11 -1.80 -13.49
C ASP A 37 4.29 -2.93 -12.45
N LEU A 38 3.59 -2.84 -11.33
CA LEU A 38 3.60 -3.84 -10.25
C LEU A 38 2.51 -4.90 -10.40
N ARG A 39 1.57 -4.74 -11.34
CA ARG A 39 0.59 -5.79 -11.65
C ARG A 39 1.28 -7.09 -12.07
N GLY A 40 0.95 -8.19 -11.42
CA GLY A 40 1.56 -9.51 -11.66
C GLY A 40 2.96 -9.70 -11.08
N ARG A 41 3.58 -8.64 -10.55
CA ARG A 41 4.88 -8.70 -9.86
C ARG A 41 4.79 -8.39 -8.38
N ALA A 42 3.69 -7.85 -7.90
CA ALA A 42 3.47 -7.57 -6.48
C ALA A 42 2.37 -8.43 -5.88
N GLU A 43 2.46 -8.63 -4.57
CA GLU A 43 1.50 -9.37 -3.77
C GLU A 43 1.29 -8.68 -2.41
N MET A 44 0.11 -8.88 -1.84
CA MET A 44 -0.23 -8.33 -0.53
C MET A 44 0.34 -9.23 0.57
N LEU A 45 0.97 -8.62 1.57
CA LEU A 45 1.53 -9.29 2.75
C LEU A 45 0.99 -8.57 4.00
N ASN A 46 -0.15 -9.06 4.50
CA ASN A 46 -0.97 -8.35 5.48
C ASN A 46 -1.41 -6.97 4.94
N THR A 47 -0.88 -5.91 5.52
CA THR A 47 -1.05 -4.51 5.08
C THR A 47 0.12 -4.02 4.23
N GLY A 48 1.20 -4.79 4.18
CA GLY A 48 2.40 -4.57 3.38
C GLY A 48 2.27 -5.11 1.96
N ILE A 49 3.22 -4.76 1.10
CA ILE A 49 3.36 -5.37 -0.23
C ILE A 49 4.74 -5.99 -0.41
N ARG A 50 4.83 -7.12 -1.11
CA ARG A 50 6.08 -7.71 -1.57
C ARG A 50 6.16 -7.57 -3.08
N ILE A 51 7.23 -6.94 -3.56
CA ILE A 51 7.53 -6.80 -4.99
C ILE A 51 8.50 -7.93 -5.37
N ARG A 52 8.16 -8.70 -6.39
CA ARG A 52 8.97 -9.75 -6.99
C ARG A 52 9.70 -9.19 -8.22
N ASN A 53 10.87 -9.73 -8.53
CA ASN A 53 11.71 -9.31 -9.67
C ASN A 53 11.94 -7.79 -9.66
N VAL A 54 12.51 -7.30 -8.55
CA VAL A 54 12.75 -5.88 -8.30
C VAL A 54 13.79 -5.34 -9.31
N THR A 55 13.54 -4.14 -9.82
CA THR A 55 14.39 -3.41 -10.77
C THR A 55 14.70 -2.00 -10.25
N ARG A 56 15.67 -1.31 -10.85
CA ARG A 56 15.96 0.10 -10.51
C ARG A 56 14.78 1.05 -10.70
N LYS A 57 13.83 0.71 -11.59
CA LYS A 57 12.60 1.51 -11.79
C LYS A 57 11.64 1.42 -10.61
N ASP A 58 11.75 0.36 -9.81
CA ASP A 58 10.94 0.19 -8.61
C ASP A 58 11.41 1.11 -7.47
N SER A 59 12.62 1.67 -7.51
CA SER A 59 13.07 2.69 -6.55
C SER A 59 12.12 3.90 -6.51
N GLY A 60 11.90 4.44 -5.32
CA GLY A 60 11.05 5.61 -5.10
C GLY A 60 10.33 5.57 -3.77
N THR A 61 9.49 6.59 -3.56
CA THR A 61 8.71 6.75 -2.33
C THR A 61 7.31 6.19 -2.54
N TYR A 62 6.88 5.32 -1.64
CA TYR A 62 5.57 4.68 -1.63
C TYR A 62 4.76 5.17 -0.44
N ARG A 63 3.46 5.36 -0.61
CA ARG A 63 2.52 5.66 0.47
C ARG A 63 1.48 4.56 0.57
N CYS A 64 1.30 4.03 1.78
CA CYS A 64 0.17 3.18 2.10
C CYS A 64 -0.86 4.00 2.87
N GLU A 65 -2.14 3.76 2.58
CA GLU A 65 -3.29 4.35 3.27
C GLU A 65 -4.22 3.21 3.66
N ILE A 66 -4.62 3.15 4.93
CA ILE A 66 -5.50 2.12 5.47
C ILE A 66 -6.68 2.78 6.15
N SER A 67 -7.89 2.37 5.76
CA SER A 67 -9.14 2.71 6.42
C SER A 67 -9.72 1.48 7.10
N ALA A 68 -9.94 1.55 8.41
CA ALA A 68 -10.59 0.51 9.18
C ALA A 68 -11.97 1.00 9.64
N LYS A 69 -13.03 0.32 9.20
CA LYS A 69 -14.41 0.64 9.59
C LYS A 69 -14.90 -0.35 10.64
N SER A 70 -15.54 0.18 11.68
CA SER A 70 -16.20 -0.55 12.78
C SER A 70 -17.51 0.15 13.18
N GLU A 71 -18.28 -0.45 14.08
CA GLU A 71 -19.49 0.17 14.66
C GLU A 71 -19.18 1.48 15.39
N GLU A 72 -18.01 1.56 16.03
CA GLU A 72 -17.51 2.73 16.75
C GLU A 72 -17.01 3.85 15.82
N GLY A 73 -17.01 3.62 14.50
CA GLY A 73 -16.59 4.59 13.49
C GLY A 73 -15.42 4.12 12.62
N GLN A 74 -14.81 5.08 11.91
CA GLN A 74 -13.70 4.87 10.99
C GLN A 74 -12.37 5.32 11.60
N ARG A 75 -11.35 4.47 11.48
CA ARG A 75 -9.96 4.78 11.85
C ARG A 75 -9.10 4.80 10.59
N LEU A 76 -8.22 5.78 10.51
CA LEU A 76 -7.30 5.97 9.38
C LEU A 76 -5.86 5.74 9.84
N GLY A 77 -5.06 5.14 8.96
CA GLY A 77 -3.62 5.00 9.14
C GLY A 77 -2.90 5.22 7.83
N GLU A 78 -1.76 5.89 7.85
CA GLU A 78 -0.90 6.06 6.69
C GLU A 78 0.56 5.85 7.06
N ALA A 79 1.36 5.45 6.07
CA ALA A 79 2.82 5.47 6.19
C ALA A 79 3.47 5.72 4.83
N THR A 80 4.62 6.39 4.86
CA THR A 80 5.46 6.64 3.70
C THR A 80 6.74 5.82 3.82
N ILE A 81 7.10 5.08 2.77
CA ILE A 81 8.21 4.14 2.72
C ILE A 81 9.04 4.42 1.48
N THR A 82 10.34 4.64 1.65
CA THR A 82 11.29 4.76 0.53
C THR A 82 11.90 3.41 0.22
N LEU A 83 11.81 2.99 -1.05
CA LEU A 83 12.53 1.84 -1.59
C LEU A 83 13.72 2.34 -2.40
N THR A 84 14.92 1.87 -2.06
CA THR A 84 16.14 2.07 -2.83
C THR A 84 16.69 0.71 -3.20
N VAL A 85 16.96 0.50 -4.49
CA VAL A 85 17.47 -0.73 -5.10
C VAL A 85 18.86 -0.50 -5.66
#